data_AF-A0A7S0BTM5-F1
#
_entry.id   AF-A0A7S0BTM5-F1
#
_cell.length_a   1.000
_cell.length_b   1.000
_cell.length_c   1.000
_cell.angle_alpha   90.00
_cell.angle_beta   90.00
_cell.angle_gamma   90.00
#
_symmetry.space_group_name_H-M   'P 1'
#
loop_
_entity.id
_entity.type
_entity.pdbx_description
1 polymer ?
#
loop_
_entity_poly.entity_id
_entity_poly.type
_entity_poly.pdbx_seq_one_letter_code
_entity_poly.pdbx_strand_id
1 'polypeptide(L)'
;VQYDLHWFWFEITGFAMIGAIGGLVGHLFTILNTHYQKLKAKWRFLDSHAILEVFVVIVITHIANHPIWFLKMSNNQILKSLFTSCQNIALDGDSDSFRVTKLLCDPRSTGELIKVLSVSVLNKFLLTLITFGVKVPAGLFIPSLTLGACMGRLGGTFIQHLTDAYPNWLLFRECDSTSACVDGAIYAIIGAAAVLAGVTQVSLSLCVVMIELTGGLSHLLPVVVAVLSAKMVANLFGSPSIYDSIVHVNRYPYLDVNIDLDTQKASEFELRAKDIMRTNLHVIKATGTRLVELEGMLACLKFNGFPVVDNLVDQRLV
;
A
#
# COMPACT_ATOMS: atom_id res chain seq x y z
N VAL A 1 -7.46 19.48 -14.90
CA VAL A 1 -8.58 20.07 -14.14
C VAL A 1 -7.95 20.69 -12.90
N GLN A 2 -7.92 22.01 -12.79
CA GLN A 2 -7.48 22.68 -11.56
C GLN A 2 -8.61 22.53 -10.55
N TYR A 3 -8.29 21.94 -9.41
CA TYR A 3 -9.21 21.78 -8.29
C TYR A 3 -9.01 22.98 -7.36
N ASP A 4 -9.76 24.06 -7.57
CA ASP A 4 -9.80 25.20 -6.64
C ASP A 4 -10.71 24.84 -5.47
N LEU A 5 -10.26 23.88 -4.65
CA LEU A 5 -10.96 23.36 -3.50
C LEU A 5 -10.32 23.93 -2.22
N HIS A 6 -11.06 24.74 -1.49
CA HIS A 6 -10.62 25.30 -0.22
C HIS A 6 -11.00 24.36 0.93
N TRP A 7 -10.04 24.05 1.80
CA TRP A 7 -10.25 23.29 3.04
C TRP A 7 -10.04 24.22 4.24
N PHE A 8 -10.69 23.92 5.35
CA PHE A 8 -10.60 24.73 6.57
C PHE A 8 -9.64 24.11 7.60
N TRP A 9 -9.04 24.95 8.46
CA TRP A 9 -8.06 24.49 9.46
C TRP A 9 -8.62 23.45 10.44
N PHE A 10 -9.91 23.49 10.76
CA PHE A 10 -10.54 22.52 11.65
C PHE A 10 -10.55 21.10 11.06
N GLU A 11 -10.59 20.96 9.73
CA GLU A 11 -10.65 19.68 9.03
C GLU A 11 -9.37 18.85 9.15
N ILE A 12 -8.24 19.47 9.51
CA ILE A 12 -6.96 18.79 9.76
C ILE A 12 -7.11 17.66 10.77
N THR A 13 -7.94 17.86 11.80
CA THR A 13 -8.22 16.83 12.80
C THR A 13 -8.94 15.62 12.17
N GLY A 14 -9.90 15.87 11.29
CA GLY A 14 -10.57 14.84 10.49
C GLY A 14 -9.61 14.10 9.57
N PHE A 15 -8.74 14.82 8.86
CA PHE A 15 -7.72 14.23 7.99
C PHE A 15 -6.73 13.36 8.77
N ALA A 16 -6.29 13.81 9.94
CA ALA A 16 -5.41 13.03 10.82
C ALA A 16 -6.08 11.74 11.30
N MET A 17 -7.37 11.79 11.67
CA MET A 17 -8.15 10.61 12.07
C MET A 17 -8.33 9.61 10.92
N ILE A 18 -8.64 10.08 9.72
CA ILE A 18 -8.73 9.22 8.52
C ILE A 18 -7.38 8.59 8.21
N GLY A 19 -6.29 9.36 8.36
CA GLY A 19 -4.94 8.84 8.29
C GLY A 19 -4.69 7.72 9.29
N ALA A 20 -5.04 7.93 10.57
CA ALA A 20 -4.90 6.92 11.61
C ALA A 20 -5.69 5.63 11.30
N ILE A 21 -6.93 5.75 10.83
CA ILE A 21 -7.75 4.62 10.39
C ILE A 21 -7.10 3.92 9.19
N GLY A 22 -6.57 4.68 8.22
CA GLY A 22 -5.85 4.13 7.07
C GLY A 22 -4.60 3.35 7.46
N GLY A 23 -3.86 3.83 8.46
CA GLY A 23 -2.74 3.10 9.07
C GLY A 23 -3.17 1.78 9.70
N LEU A 24 -4.26 1.78 10.48
CA LEU A 24 -4.82 0.57 11.10
C LEU A 24 -5.30 -0.45 10.06
N VAL A 25 -5.98 0.01 9.01
CA VAL A 25 -6.43 -0.83 7.89
C VAL A 25 -5.22 -1.42 7.16
N GLY A 26 -4.17 -0.62 6.94
CA GLY A 26 -2.92 -1.08 6.35
C GLY A 26 -2.21 -2.14 7.19
N HIS A 27 -2.12 -1.93 8.50
CA HIS A 27 -1.60 -2.92 9.45
C HIS A 27 -2.37 -4.24 9.39
N LEU A 28 -3.70 -4.17 9.47
CA LEU A 28 -4.57 -5.34 9.39
C LEU A 28 -4.41 -6.07 8.05
N PHE A 29 -4.33 -5.32 6.94
CA PHE A 29 -4.11 -5.88 5.62
C PHE A 29 -2.80 -6.67 5.56
N THR A 30 -1.68 -6.09 6.02
CA THR A 30 -0.37 -6.71 5.96
C THR A 30 -0.28 -7.98 6.81
N ILE A 31 -0.84 -7.97 8.03
CA ILE A 31 -0.85 -9.17 8.89
C ILE A 31 -1.69 -10.27 8.26
N LEU A 32 -2.92 -9.96 7.84
CA LEU A 32 -3.82 -10.96 7.30
C LEU A 32 -3.30 -11.52 5.97
N ASN A 33 -2.75 -10.68 5.09
CA ASN A 33 -2.15 -11.14 3.84
C ASN A 33 -0.93 -12.01 4.09
N THR A 34 -0.03 -11.63 5.01
CA THR A 34 1.13 -12.45 5.39
C THR A 34 0.70 -13.81 5.93
N HIS A 35 -0.34 -13.84 6.78
CA HIS A 35 -0.89 -15.09 7.29
C HIS A 35 -1.50 -15.94 6.18
N TYR A 36 -2.30 -15.33 5.30
CA TYR A 36 -2.91 -16.00 4.15
C TYR A 36 -1.85 -16.61 3.22
N GLN A 37 -0.79 -15.88 2.90
CA GLN A 37 0.30 -16.35 2.05
C GLN A 37 1.09 -17.50 2.68
N LYS A 38 1.33 -17.45 3.99
CA LYS A 38 1.94 -18.57 4.73
C LYS A 38 1.03 -19.80 4.77
N LEU A 39 -0.27 -19.63 4.89
CA LEU A 39 -1.25 -20.72 4.84
C LEU A 39 -1.31 -21.34 3.44
N LYS A 40 -1.39 -20.49 2.41
CA LYS A 40 -1.37 -20.88 0.99
C LYS A 40 -0.12 -21.69 0.64
N ALA A 41 1.05 -21.28 1.13
CA ALA A 41 2.30 -22.03 0.91
C ALA A 41 2.28 -23.45 1.49
N LYS A 42 1.42 -23.74 2.47
CA LYS A 42 1.21 -25.11 2.99
C LYS A 42 0.33 -25.96 2.07
N TRP A 43 -0.54 -25.34 1.28
CA TRP A 43 -1.45 -26.03 0.36
C TRP A 43 -0.73 -26.41 -0.94
N ARG A 44 0.03 -27.52 -0.89
CA ARG A 44 0.82 -28.06 -2.02
C ARG A 44 0.05 -28.20 -3.34
N PHE A 45 -1.24 -28.51 -3.28
CA PHE A 45 -2.08 -28.69 -4.48
C PHE A 45 -2.24 -27.38 -5.27
N LEU A 46 -2.47 -26.27 -4.57
CA LEU A 46 -2.70 -24.96 -5.17
C LEU A 46 -1.39 -24.34 -5.67
N ASP A 47 -0.28 -24.60 -4.96
CA ASP A 47 1.04 -24.15 -5.38
C ASP A 47 1.47 -24.82 -6.71
N SER A 48 1.14 -26.10 -6.91
CA SER A 48 1.46 -26.83 -8.14
C SER A 48 0.62 -26.40 -9.36
N HIS A 49 -0.56 -25.81 -9.17
CA HIS A 49 -1.50 -25.47 -10.26
C HIS A 49 -1.84 -23.97 -10.29
N ALA A 50 -0.90 -23.16 -10.74
CA ALA A 50 -1.03 -21.70 -10.82
C ALA A 50 -2.28 -21.24 -11.62
N ILE A 51 -2.60 -21.92 -12.72
CA ILE A 51 -3.75 -21.54 -13.58
C ILE A 51 -5.08 -21.79 -12.86
N LEU A 52 -5.20 -22.90 -12.14
CA LEU A 52 -6.42 -23.25 -11.38
C LEU A 52 -6.65 -22.25 -10.25
N GLU A 53 -5.58 -21.83 -9.57
CA GLU A 53 -5.63 -20.79 -8.55
C GLU A 53 -6.22 -19.48 -9.12
N VAL A 54 -5.67 -19.00 -10.24
CA VAL A 54 -6.16 -17.78 -10.90
C VAL A 54 -7.62 -17.92 -11.30
N PHE A 55 -8.02 -19.06 -11.87
CA PHE A 55 -9.40 -19.32 -12.26
C PHE A 55 -10.36 -19.26 -11.06
N VAL A 56 -10.01 -19.88 -9.93
CA VAL A 56 -10.81 -19.83 -8.70
C VAL A 56 -10.94 -18.39 -8.19
N VAL A 57 -9.86 -17.61 -8.19
CA VAL A 57 -9.89 -16.19 -7.78
C VAL A 57 -10.77 -15.36 -8.70
N ILE A 58 -10.77 -15.60 -10.02
CA ILE A 58 -11.65 -14.92 -10.97
C ILE A 58 -13.12 -15.25 -10.68
N VAL A 59 -13.45 -16.52 -10.45
CA VAL A 59 -14.81 -16.95 -10.12
C VAL A 59 -15.29 -16.32 -8.82
N ILE A 60 -14.47 -16.33 -7.76
CA ILE A 60 -14.78 -15.67 -6.49
C ILE A 60 -14.99 -14.17 -6.70
N THR A 61 -14.09 -13.51 -7.44
CA THR A 61 -14.19 -12.08 -7.72
C THR A 61 -15.46 -11.73 -8.49
N HIS A 62 -15.84 -12.55 -9.47
CA HIS A 62 -17.07 -12.36 -10.24
C HIS A 62 -18.31 -12.51 -9.35
N ILE A 63 -18.38 -13.58 -8.55
CA ILE A 63 -19.51 -13.83 -7.64
C ILE A 63 -19.64 -12.72 -6.60
N ALA A 64 -18.53 -12.25 -6.04
CA ALA A 64 -18.52 -11.22 -5.01
C ALA A 64 -18.89 -9.82 -5.55
N ASN A 65 -18.45 -9.47 -6.77
CA ASN A 65 -18.72 -8.17 -7.37
C ASN A 65 -20.09 -8.09 -8.06
N HIS A 66 -20.62 -9.20 -8.59
CA HIS A 66 -21.85 -9.19 -9.39
C HIS A 66 -23.10 -8.59 -8.66
N PRO A 67 -23.33 -8.83 -7.36
CA PRO A 67 -24.45 -8.24 -6.63
C PRO A 67 -24.33 -6.72 -6.44
N ILE A 68 -23.11 -6.17 -6.46
CA ILE A 68 -22.83 -4.77 -6.12
C ILE A 68 -22.61 -4.01 -7.42
N TRP A 69 -23.62 -3.26 -7.86
CA TRP A 69 -23.55 -2.53 -9.13
C TRP A 69 -22.33 -1.60 -9.24
N PHE A 70 -21.93 -0.97 -8.12
CA PHE A 70 -20.78 -0.08 -8.04
C PHE A 70 -19.45 -0.78 -8.33
N LEU A 71 -19.32 -2.05 -7.95
CA LEU A 71 -18.10 -2.84 -8.14
C LEU A 71 -18.00 -3.51 -9.52
N LYS A 72 -19.01 -3.34 -10.37
CA LYS A 72 -18.94 -3.77 -11.78
C LYS A 72 -18.03 -2.88 -12.62
N MET A 73 -17.81 -1.63 -12.18
CA MET A 73 -16.93 -0.69 -12.86
C MET A 73 -15.45 -1.03 -12.62
N SER A 74 -14.60 -0.59 -13.54
CA SER A 74 -13.15 -0.71 -13.35
C SER A 74 -12.67 0.15 -12.17
N ASN A 75 -11.62 -0.28 -11.46
CA ASN A 75 -11.07 0.48 -10.33
C ASN A 75 -10.67 1.91 -10.72
N ASN A 76 -10.18 2.11 -11.95
CA ASN A 76 -9.82 3.45 -12.44
C ASN A 76 -11.04 4.36 -12.60
N GLN A 77 -12.15 3.83 -13.13
CA GLN A 77 -13.41 4.58 -13.25
C GLN A 77 -13.98 4.91 -11.87
N ILE A 78 -13.97 3.94 -10.95
CA ILE A 78 -14.38 4.13 -9.56
C ILE A 78 -13.54 5.26 -8.96
N LEU A 79 -12.21 5.16 -8.99
CA LEU A 79 -11.31 6.16 -8.42
C LEU A 79 -11.57 7.56 -9.00
N LYS A 80 -11.69 7.69 -10.32
CA LYS A 80 -12.03 8.96 -11.00
C LYS A 80 -13.36 9.53 -10.50
N SER A 81 -14.38 8.68 -10.34
CA SER A 81 -15.69 9.10 -9.84
C SER A 81 -15.65 9.58 -8.38
N LEU A 82 -14.85 8.93 -7.50
CA LEU A 82 -14.75 9.34 -6.09
C LEU A 82 -14.00 10.66 -5.90
N PHE A 83 -13.06 10.98 -6.80
CA PHE A 83 -12.30 12.23 -6.81
C PHE A 83 -13.05 13.38 -7.49
N THR A 84 -14.26 13.12 -8.00
CA THR A 84 -15.09 14.16 -8.60
C THR A 84 -15.81 14.95 -7.50
N SER A 85 -15.65 16.28 -7.54
CA SER A 85 -16.38 17.21 -6.69
C SER A 85 -17.80 17.42 -7.22
N CYS A 86 -18.76 17.59 -6.30
CA CYS A 86 -20.16 17.86 -6.62
C CYS A 86 -20.41 19.27 -7.16
N GLN A 87 -19.41 20.16 -7.13
CA GLN A 87 -19.51 21.52 -7.62
C GLN A 87 -19.26 21.62 -9.14
N ASN A 88 -18.54 20.64 -9.71
CA ASN A 88 -18.15 20.58 -11.12
C ASN A 88 -18.90 19.47 -11.87
N ILE A 89 -20.24 19.48 -11.84
CA ILE A 89 -21.05 18.52 -12.60
C ILE A 89 -21.04 18.94 -14.08
N ALA A 90 -19.94 18.66 -14.77
CA ALA A 90 -19.96 18.58 -16.22
C ALA A 90 -20.73 17.31 -16.60
N LEU A 91 -21.83 17.47 -17.34
CA LEU A 91 -22.66 16.40 -17.87
C LEU A 91 -21.90 15.64 -18.98
N ASP A 92 -20.85 14.91 -18.62
CA ASP A 92 -20.19 13.99 -19.56
C ASP A 92 -21.06 12.74 -19.70
N GLY A 93 -21.52 12.49 -20.93
CA GLY A 93 -22.62 11.60 -21.30
C GLY A 93 -22.37 10.09 -21.20
N ASP A 94 -21.77 9.60 -20.11
CA ASP A 94 -21.70 8.18 -19.78
C ASP A 94 -22.75 7.83 -18.70
N SER A 95 -23.64 6.88 -18.99
CA SER A 95 -24.81 6.60 -18.13
C SER A 95 -24.43 6.09 -16.74
N ASP A 96 -23.30 5.39 -16.65
CA ASP A 96 -22.81 4.80 -15.41
C ASP A 96 -22.12 5.84 -14.51
N SER A 97 -21.30 6.73 -15.09
CA SER A 97 -20.68 7.84 -14.34
C SER A 97 -21.75 8.81 -13.81
N PHE A 98 -22.82 9.06 -14.58
CA PHE A 98 -23.93 9.90 -14.15
C PHE A 98 -24.68 9.34 -12.94
N ARG A 99 -24.95 8.03 -12.91
CA ARG A 99 -25.60 7.37 -11.76
C ARG A 99 -24.75 7.45 -10.49
N VAL A 100 -23.43 7.29 -10.64
CA VAL A 100 -22.48 7.38 -9.52
C VAL A 100 -22.41 8.80 -8.99
N THR A 101 -22.26 9.80 -9.85
CA THR A 101 -22.24 11.23 -9.46
C THR A 101 -23.55 11.63 -8.78
N LYS A 102 -24.70 11.15 -9.29
CA LYS A 102 -25.99 11.36 -8.63
C LYS A 102 -26.04 10.75 -7.23
N LEU A 103 -25.55 9.52 -7.05
CA LEU A 103 -25.49 8.88 -5.72
C LEU A 103 -24.54 9.62 -4.76
N LEU A 104 -23.40 10.13 -5.27
CA LEU A 104 -22.36 10.82 -4.50
C LEU A 104 -22.74 12.24 -4.06
N CYS A 105 -23.66 12.89 -4.77
CA CYS A 105 -23.98 14.30 -4.61
C CYS A 105 -25.44 14.59 -4.22
N ASP A 106 -26.34 13.60 -4.27
CA ASP A 106 -27.75 13.76 -3.89
C ASP A 106 -27.94 13.56 -2.37
N PRO A 107 -28.32 14.62 -1.60
CA PRO A 107 -28.51 14.53 -0.15
C PRO A 107 -29.64 13.59 0.28
N ARG A 108 -30.56 13.24 -0.64
CA ARG A 108 -31.66 12.31 -0.33
C ARG A 108 -31.21 10.84 -0.33
N SER A 109 -30.08 10.56 -0.97
CA SER A 109 -29.57 9.21 -1.17
C SER A 109 -28.43 8.85 -0.22
N THR A 110 -28.14 9.67 0.79
CA THR A 110 -26.96 9.48 1.66
C THR A 110 -26.98 8.16 2.43
N GLY A 111 -28.17 7.70 2.84
CA GLY A 111 -28.31 6.37 3.46
C GLY A 111 -27.99 5.22 2.52
N GLU A 112 -28.29 5.35 1.22
CA GLU A 112 -27.91 4.38 0.19
C GLU A 112 -26.40 4.46 -0.10
N LEU A 113 -25.86 5.67 -0.21
CA LEU A 113 -24.43 5.92 -0.41
C LEU A 113 -23.58 5.24 0.67
N ILE A 114 -23.92 5.45 1.95
CA ILE A 114 -23.21 4.86 3.08
C ILE A 114 -23.25 3.33 2.99
N LYS A 115 -24.41 2.74 2.69
CA LYS A 115 -24.54 1.27 2.54
C LYS A 115 -23.68 0.74 1.40
N VAL A 116 -23.78 1.32 0.20
CA VAL A 116 -23.05 0.87 -0.99
C VAL A 116 -21.54 0.98 -0.79
N LEU A 117 -21.06 2.12 -0.26
CA LEU A 117 -19.64 2.31 0.00
C LEU A 117 -19.12 1.39 1.11
N SER A 118 -19.88 1.18 2.19
CA SER A 118 -19.45 0.32 3.31
C SER A 118 -19.28 -1.13 2.87
N VAL A 119 -20.25 -1.65 2.10
CA VAL A 119 -20.16 -2.99 1.50
C VAL A 119 -19.00 -3.06 0.50
N SER A 120 -18.78 -1.99 -0.27
CA SER A 120 -17.68 -1.90 -1.24
C SER A 120 -16.30 -1.91 -0.57
N VAL A 121 -16.12 -1.21 0.56
CA VAL A 121 -14.88 -1.21 1.34
C VAL A 121 -14.57 -2.63 1.83
N LEU A 122 -15.54 -3.29 2.45
CA LEU A 122 -15.35 -4.65 2.96
C LEU A 122 -15.02 -5.64 1.83
N ASN A 123 -15.79 -5.60 0.74
CA ASN A 123 -15.57 -6.50 -0.38
C ASN A 123 -14.22 -6.25 -1.07
N LYS A 124 -13.84 -4.98 -1.31
CA LYS A 124 -12.52 -4.66 -1.89
C LYS A 124 -11.38 -5.05 -0.97
N PHE A 125 -11.50 -4.87 0.35
CA PHE A 125 -10.49 -5.31 1.30
C PHE A 125 -10.24 -6.83 1.20
N LEU A 126 -11.31 -7.63 1.24
CA LEU A 126 -11.22 -9.08 1.14
C LEU A 126 -10.70 -9.56 -0.22
N LEU A 127 -11.21 -9.01 -1.31
CA LEU A 127 -10.76 -9.37 -2.66
C LEU A 127 -9.31 -8.96 -2.90
N THR A 128 -8.88 -7.79 -2.44
CA THR A 128 -7.48 -7.36 -2.55
C THR A 128 -6.57 -8.29 -1.75
N LEU A 129 -7.01 -8.76 -0.58
CA LEU A 129 -6.25 -9.70 0.23
C LEU A 129 -6.06 -11.06 -0.46
N ILE A 130 -7.09 -11.57 -1.13
CA ILE A 130 -7.04 -12.86 -1.84
C ILE A 130 -6.25 -12.75 -3.15
N THR A 131 -6.46 -11.68 -3.91
CA THR A 131 -5.80 -11.46 -5.21
C THR A 131 -4.32 -11.12 -5.06
N PHE A 132 -3.94 -10.48 -3.96
CA PHE A 132 -2.55 -10.13 -3.71
C PHE A 132 -1.75 -11.34 -3.24
N GLY A 133 -0.83 -11.80 -4.09
CA GLY A 133 -0.05 -13.01 -3.86
C GLY A 133 -0.34 -14.16 -4.82
N VAL A 134 -1.27 -13.96 -5.75
CA VAL A 134 -1.50 -14.86 -6.89
C VAL A 134 -0.32 -14.79 -7.85
N LYS A 135 -0.04 -15.90 -8.56
CA LYS A 135 1.07 -16.03 -9.54
C LYS A 135 0.79 -15.29 -10.86
N VAL A 136 0.43 -14.02 -10.77
CA VAL A 136 0.14 -13.13 -11.90
C VAL A 136 0.87 -11.80 -11.68
N PRO A 137 1.49 -11.21 -12.71
CA PRO A 137 2.08 -9.87 -12.60
C PRO A 137 0.95 -8.84 -12.36
N ALA A 138 0.81 -8.40 -11.12
CA ALA A 138 -0.22 -7.45 -10.69
C ALA A 138 0.34 -6.45 -9.67
N GLY A 139 -0.26 -5.26 -9.62
CA GLY A 139 0.09 -4.20 -8.68
C GLY A 139 -0.95 -4.01 -7.59
N LEU A 140 -0.49 -3.66 -6.38
CA LEU A 140 -1.36 -3.38 -5.21
C LEU A 140 -1.81 -1.92 -5.13
N PHE A 141 -1.20 -1.02 -5.92
CA PHE A 141 -1.38 0.42 -5.79
C PHE A 141 -2.83 0.87 -6.02
N ILE A 142 -3.41 0.54 -7.18
CA ILE A 142 -4.76 0.98 -7.57
C ILE A 142 -5.86 0.38 -6.67
N PRO A 143 -5.86 -0.93 -6.34
CA PRO A 143 -6.84 -1.49 -5.41
C PRO A 143 -6.82 -0.82 -4.04
N SER A 144 -5.63 -0.57 -3.47
CA SER A 144 -5.48 0.12 -2.18
C SER A 144 -5.92 1.58 -2.23
N LEU A 145 -5.63 2.29 -3.32
CA LEU A 145 -6.16 3.64 -3.55
C LEU A 145 -7.68 3.65 -3.59
N THR A 146 -8.28 2.69 -4.30
CA THR A 146 -9.74 2.61 -4.44
C THR A 146 -10.40 2.29 -3.10
N LEU A 147 -9.82 1.36 -2.33
CA LEU A 147 -10.26 1.04 -0.98
C LEU A 147 -10.22 2.27 -0.07
N GLY A 148 -9.08 2.98 -0.06
CA GLY A 148 -8.91 4.19 0.73
C GLY A 148 -9.79 5.34 0.27
N ALA A 149 -10.03 5.49 -1.04
CA ALA A 149 -10.95 6.49 -1.57
C ALA A 149 -12.38 6.24 -1.09
N CYS A 150 -12.84 4.98 -1.11
CA CYS A 150 -14.17 4.62 -0.60
C CYS A 150 -14.29 4.92 0.90
N MET A 151 -13.26 4.59 1.67
CA MET A 151 -13.20 4.87 3.11
C MET A 151 -13.15 6.38 3.41
N GLY A 152 -12.37 7.14 2.63
CA GLY A 152 -12.29 8.59 2.71
C GLY A 152 -13.63 9.24 2.39
N ARG A 153 -14.29 8.84 1.30
CA ARG A 153 -15.61 9.37 0.93
C ARG A 153 -16.68 9.06 1.98
N LEU A 154 -16.64 7.88 2.60
CA LEU A 154 -17.47 7.54 3.77
C LEU A 154 -17.19 8.48 4.94
N GLY A 155 -15.92 8.72 5.27
CA GLY A 155 -15.50 9.64 6.32
C GLY A 155 -15.97 11.08 6.08
N GLY A 156 -15.81 11.58 4.85
CA GLY A 156 -16.29 12.91 4.46
C GLY A 156 -17.81 13.04 4.57
N THR A 157 -18.56 12.02 4.11
CA THR A 157 -20.03 11.98 4.24
C THR A 157 -20.47 11.95 5.71
N PHE A 158 -19.72 11.24 6.57
CA PHE A 158 -19.98 11.20 8.00
C PHE A 158 -19.73 12.56 8.66
N ILE A 159 -18.64 13.24 8.33
CA ILE A 159 -18.33 14.58 8.84
C ILE A 159 -19.39 15.59 8.36
N GLN A 160 -19.80 15.51 7.09
CA GLN A 160 -20.89 16.33 6.55
C GLN A 160 -22.19 16.14 7.36
N HIS A 161 -22.57 14.88 7.63
CA HIS A 161 -23.74 14.60 8.48
C HIS A 161 -23.61 15.14 9.91
N LEU A 162 -22.40 15.12 10.50
CA LEU A 162 -22.15 15.70 11.82
C LEU A 162 -22.28 17.23 11.80
N THR A 163 -21.78 17.87 10.75
CA THR A 163 -21.92 19.32 10.55
C THR A 163 -23.38 19.73 10.41
N ASP A 164 -24.18 18.98 9.65
CA ASP A 164 -25.63 19.23 9.49
C ASP A 164 -26.40 19.02 10.80
N ALA A 165 -26.00 18.04 11.62
CA ALA A 165 -26.65 17.75 12.90
C ALA A 165 -26.29 18.75 14.01
N TYR A 166 -25.07 19.30 13.99
CA TYR A 166 -24.55 20.21 15.02
C TYR A 166 -23.99 21.53 14.43
N PRO A 167 -24.82 22.35 13.77
CA PRO A 167 -24.35 23.56 13.07
C PRO A 167 -23.79 24.64 14.02
N ASN A 168 -24.18 24.63 15.29
CA ASN A 168 -23.77 25.64 16.29
C ASN A 168 -22.46 25.29 17.02
N TRP A 169 -21.80 24.18 16.69
CA TRP A 169 -20.56 23.80 17.35
C TRP A 169 -19.41 24.73 16.96
N LEU A 170 -18.52 25.04 17.90
CA LEU A 170 -17.40 25.99 17.71
C LEU A 170 -16.51 25.65 16.50
N LEU A 171 -16.41 24.36 16.15
CA LEU A 171 -15.60 23.86 15.04
C LEU A 171 -16.27 24.05 13.66
N PHE A 172 -17.59 24.21 13.59
CA PHE A 172 -18.34 24.26 12.32
C PHE A 172 -18.89 25.66 12.00
N ARG A 173 -18.56 26.66 12.82
CA ARG A 173 -19.12 28.01 12.74
C ARG A 173 -18.58 28.84 11.55
N GLU A 174 -17.46 28.41 10.96
CA GLU A 174 -16.85 29.02 9.76
C GLU A 174 -17.51 28.55 8.45
N CYS A 175 -18.37 27.52 8.52
CA CYS A 175 -19.12 27.03 7.37
C CYS A 175 -20.25 28.01 7.00
N ASP A 176 -20.21 28.57 5.78
CA ASP A 176 -21.32 29.37 5.27
C ASP A 176 -22.51 28.49 4.89
N SER A 177 -23.71 28.88 5.31
CA SER A 177 -24.97 28.11 5.19
C SER A 177 -25.49 27.90 3.76
N THR A 178 -24.80 28.46 2.76
CA THR A 178 -25.23 28.49 1.35
C THR A 178 -24.57 27.43 0.47
N SER A 179 -23.49 26.77 0.92
CA SER A 179 -22.78 25.73 0.17
C SER A 179 -22.34 24.56 1.07
N ALA A 180 -22.10 23.39 0.48
CA ALA A 180 -21.63 22.24 1.24
C ALA A 180 -20.24 22.55 1.83
N CYS A 181 -20.16 22.67 3.15
CA CYS A 181 -18.92 23.06 3.84
C CYS A 181 -17.79 22.05 3.66
N VAL A 182 -18.13 20.77 3.46
CA VAL A 182 -17.20 19.65 3.40
C VAL A 182 -17.34 18.99 2.03
N ASP A 183 -16.27 19.01 1.23
CA ASP A 183 -16.24 18.28 -0.04
C ASP A 183 -15.71 16.86 0.15
N GLY A 184 -16.60 15.87 -0.01
CA GLY A 184 -16.23 14.46 0.07
C GLY A 184 -15.13 14.01 -0.92
N ALA A 185 -14.86 14.76 -2.00
CA ALA A 185 -13.79 14.45 -2.95
C ALA A 185 -12.40 14.62 -2.33
N ILE A 186 -12.21 15.67 -1.52
CA ILE A 186 -10.95 15.92 -0.79
C ILE A 186 -10.70 14.77 0.19
N TYR A 187 -11.74 14.38 0.93
CA TYR A 187 -11.68 13.27 1.87
C TYR A 187 -11.38 11.93 1.18
N ALA A 188 -11.91 11.71 -0.03
CA ALA A 188 -11.59 10.53 -0.83
C ALA A 188 -10.11 10.50 -1.22
N ILE A 189 -9.54 11.61 -1.69
CA ILE A 189 -8.11 11.70 -2.04
C ILE A 189 -7.24 11.41 -0.81
N ILE A 190 -7.54 12.05 0.32
CA ILE A 190 -6.79 11.90 1.57
C ILE A 190 -6.91 10.47 2.11
N GLY A 191 -8.10 9.87 2.08
CA GLY A 191 -8.31 8.48 2.46
C GLY A 191 -7.58 7.49 1.54
N ALA A 192 -7.53 7.76 0.23
CA ALA A 192 -6.77 6.96 -0.72
C ALA A 192 -5.26 6.97 -0.40
N ALA A 193 -4.71 8.16 -0.13
CA ALA A 193 -3.33 8.32 0.28
C ALA A 193 -3.05 7.65 1.64
N ALA A 194 -3.93 7.82 2.62
CA ALA A 194 -3.79 7.23 3.95
C ALA A 194 -3.71 5.70 3.93
N VAL A 195 -4.65 5.02 3.26
CA VAL A 195 -4.64 3.53 3.20
C VAL A 195 -3.44 3.03 2.42
N LEU A 196 -3.09 3.66 1.31
CA LEU A 196 -1.93 3.25 0.53
C LEU A 196 -0.62 3.47 1.29
N ALA A 197 -0.49 4.58 2.03
CA ALA A 197 0.62 4.84 2.92
C ALA A 197 0.70 3.78 4.03
N GLY A 198 -0.42 3.43 4.66
CA GLY A 198 -0.47 2.41 5.70
C GLY A 198 -0.05 1.02 5.21
N VAL A 199 -0.44 0.65 3.98
CA VAL A 199 -0.09 -0.66 3.39
C VAL A 199 1.37 -0.71 2.91
N THR A 200 1.82 0.34 2.23
CA THR A 200 3.15 0.36 1.58
C THR A 200 4.26 0.93 2.45
N GLN A 201 3.92 1.66 3.51
CA GLN A 201 4.85 2.42 4.37
C GLN A 201 5.71 3.47 3.63
N VAL A 202 5.36 3.77 2.38
CA VAL A 202 6.00 4.80 1.55
C VAL A 202 5.25 6.11 1.71
N SER A 203 5.93 7.16 2.18
CA SER A 203 5.31 8.45 2.52
C SER A 203 5.63 9.56 1.51
N LEU A 204 6.91 9.88 1.30
CA LEU A 204 7.30 11.07 0.52
C LEU A 204 6.94 10.98 -0.97
N SER A 205 7.32 9.89 -1.65
CA SER A 205 7.00 9.73 -3.07
C SER A 205 5.49 9.60 -3.30
N LEU A 206 4.76 9.01 -2.35
CA LEU A 206 3.32 8.93 -2.40
C LEU A 206 2.67 10.32 -2.35
N CYS A 207 3.12 11.19 -1.45
CA CYS A 207 2.62 12.57 -1.39
C CYS A 207 2.85 13.30 -2.72
N VAL A 208 4.03 13.15 -3.33
CA VAL A 208 4.33 13.76 -4.63
C VAL A 208 3.40 13.25 -5.73
N VAL A 209 3.21 11.92 -5.82
CA VAL A 209 2.29 11.32 -6.81
C VAL A 209 0.86 11.85 -6.63
N MET A 210 0.40 12.01 -5.38
CA MET A 210 -0.95 12.54 -5.12
C MET A 210 -1.10 13.99 -5.58
N ILE A 211 -0.10 14.83 -5.32
CA ILE A 211 -0.13 16.25 -5.74
C ILE A 211 -0.16 16.37 -7.26
N GLU A 212 0.63 15.56 -7.96
CA GLU A 212 0.64 15.53 -9.42
C GLU A 212 -0.72 15.07 -9.98
N LEU A 213 -1.34 14.05 -9.36
CA LEU A 213 -2.65 13.56 -9.76
C LEU A 213 -3.78 14.55 -9.48
N THR A 214 -3.71 15.31 -8.39
CA THR A 214 -4.70 16.35 -8.05
C THR A 214 -4.45 17.68 -8.75
N GLY A 215 -3.29 17.87 -9.38
CA GLY A 215 -3.01 19.05 -10.21
C GLY A 215 -2.99 20.38 -9.45
N GLY A 216 -2.70 20.37 -8.14
CA GLY A 216 -2.68 21.57 -7.30
C GLY A 216 -1.98 21.37 -5.95
N LEU A 217 -1.15 22.35 -5.55
CA LEU A 217 -0.39 22.34 -4.28
C LEU A 217 -1.25 22.63 -3.04
N SER A 218 -2.47 23.14 -3.22
CA SER A 218 -3.36 23.56 -2.14
C SER A 218 -3.71 22.41 -1.18
N HIS A 219 -3.64 21.15 -1.63
CA HIS A 219 -3.95 19.96 -0.82
C HIS A 219 -2.74 19.22 -0.27
N LEU A 220 -1.52 19.76 -0.44
CA LEU A 220 -0.28 19.14 0.03
C LEU A 220 -0.30 18.90 1.54
N LEU A 221 -0.65 19.92 2.32
CA LEU A 221 -0.59 19.85 3.78
C LEU A 221 -1.57 18.80 4.36
N PRO A 222 -2.87 18.77 3.98
CA PRO A 222 -3.80 17.72 4.39
C PRO A 222 -3.33 16.30 4.05
N VAL A 223 -2.81 16.09 2.83
CA VAL A 223 -2.32 14.78 2.38
C VAL A 223 -1.12 14.34 3.21
N VAL A 224 -0.15 15.22 3.44
CA VAL A 224 1.03 14.91 4.25
C VAL A 224 0.63 14.56 5.69
N VAL A 225 -0.28 15.32 6.31
CA VAL A 225 -0.74 15.04 7.67
C VAL A 225 -1.36 13.65 7.77
N ALA A 226 -2.26 13.29 6.84
CA ALA A 226 -2.90 11.98 6.85
C ALA A 226 -1.94 10.82 6.53
N VAL A 227 -1.00 11.02 5.60
CA VAL A 227 0.02 10.01 5.26
C VAL A 227 0.98 9.77 6.44
N LEU A 228 1.39 10.84 7.12
CA LEU A 228 2.26 10.73 8.29
C LEU A 228 1.53 10.11 9.48
N SER A 229 0.25 10.45 9.71
CA SER A 229 -0.52 9.80 10.78
C SER A 229 -0.79 8.31 10.48
N ALA A 230 -1.07 7.96 9.22
CA ALA A 230 -1.18 6.56 8.78
C ALA A 230 0.10 5.78 9.04
N LYS A 231 1.25 6.34 8.63
CA LYS A 231 2.56 5.73 8.85
C LYS A 231 2.89 5.61 10.34
N MET A 232 2.63 6.65 11.13
CA MET A 232 2.88 6.64 12.58
C MET A 232 2.06 5.53 13.25
N VAL A 233 0.78 5.39 12.92
CA VAL A 233 -0.07 4.33 13.46
C VAL A 233 0.43 2.95 13.01
N ALA A 234 0.74 2.77 11.74
CA ALA A 234 1.20 1.47 11.25
C ALA A 234 2.55 1.06 11.87
N ASN A 235 3.45 2.02 12.10
CA ASN A 235 4.71 1.80 12.83
C ASN A 235 4.47 1.49 14.32
N LEU A 236 3.52 2.17 14.97
CA LEU A 236 3.16 1.92 16.37
C LEU A 236 2.68 0.48 16.59
N PHE A 237 1.97 -0.08 15.60
CA PHE A 237 1.54 -1.47 15.61
C PHE A 237 2.61 -2.46 15.11
N GLY A 238 3.84 -1.99 14.83
CA GLY A 238 4.97 -2.84 14.42
C GLY A 238 4.77 -3.52 13.06
N SER A 239 4.00 -2.92 12.15
CA SER A 239 3.76 -3.51 10.83
C SER A 239 4.91 -3.23 9.87
N PRO A 240 5.62 -4.26 9.37
CA PRO A 240 6.51 -4.08 8.21
C PRO A 240 5.70 -3.64 6.99
N SER A 241 6.38 -3.12 5.96
CA SER A 241 5.68 -2.88 4.70
C SER A 241 5.19 -4.21 4.11
N ILE A 242 4.14 -4.14 3.29
CA ILE A 242 3.64 -5.32 2.57
C ILE A 242 4.72 -5.94 1.66
N TYR A 243 5.60 -5.12 1.11
CA TYR A 243 6.66 -5.58 0.21
C TYR A 243 7.75 -6.33 0.97
N ASP A 244 8.18 -5.82 2.13
CA ASP A 244 9.14 -6.50 3.00
C ASP A 244 8.56 -7.82 3.51
N SER A 245 7.28 -7.81 3.87
CA SER A 245 6.56 -9.01 4.31
C SER A 245 6.60 -10.13 3.27
N ILE A 246 6.42 -9.80 1.98
CA ILE A 246 6.49 -10.79 0.90
C ILE A 246 7.92 -11.28 0.69
N VAL A 247 8.91 -10.40 0.73
CA VAL A 247 10.34 -10.77 0.63
C VAL A 247 10.69 -11.81 1.70
N HIS A 248 10.23 -11.60 2.95
CA HIS A 248 10.41 -12.54 4.04
C HIS A 248 9.62 -13.85 3.85
N VAL A 249 8.38 -13.79 3.38
CA VAL A 249 7.56 -14.99 3.11
C VAL A 249 8.18 -15.85 2.00
N ASN A 250 8.70 -15.22 0.95
CA ASN A 250 9.35 -15.90 -0.18
C ASN A 250 10.81 -16.30 0.10
N ARG A 251 11.38 -15.87 1.23
CA ARG A 251 12.77 -16.15 1.65
C ARG A 251 13.82 -15.70 0.63
N TYR A 252 13.62 -14.53 0.03
CA TYR A 252 14.68 -13.96 -0.80
C TYR A 252 15.87 -13.50 0.05
N PRO A 253 17.12 -13.68 -0.42
CA PRO A 253 18.30 -13.20 0.28
C PRO A 253 18.40 -11.68 0.12
N TYR A 254 17.67 -10.94 0.96
CA TYR A 254 17.69 -9.48 1.04
C TYR A 254 18.29 -9.06 2.38
N LEU A 255 19.27 -8.15 2.33
CA LEU A 255 19.88 -7.55 3.51
C LEU A 255 19.29 -6.16 3.72
N ASP A 256 18.55 -5.97 4.81
CA ASP A 256 17.98 -4.68 5.14
C ASP A 256 19.06 -3.72 5.66
N VAL A 257 18.93 -2.45 5.30
CA VAL A 257 19.76 -1.35 5.81
C VAL A 257 19.30 -0.97 7.23
N ASN A 258 18.00 -1.10 7.51
CA ASN A 258 17.41 -0.82 8.80
C ASN A 258 17.19 -2.12 9.56
N ILE A 259 18.27 -2.76 10.01
CA ILE A 259 18.15 -3.87 10.96
C ILE A 259 17.53 -3.28 12.23
N ASP A 260 16.27 -3.62 12.50
CA ASP A 260 15.43 -3.06 13.57
C ASP A 260 16.22 -2.88 14.87
N LEU A 261 16.48 -1.62 15.21
CA LEU A 261 17.11 -1.23 16.48
C LEU A 261 16.24 -1.58 17.69
N ASP A 262 14.94 -1.86 17.49
CA ASP A 262 13.95 -1.86 18.57
C ASP A 262 13.33 -3.21 18.91
N THR A 263 13.47 -4.27 18.11
CA THR A 263 12.91 -5.58 18.51
C THR A 263 13.70 -6.79 18.02
N GLN A 264 14.33 -7.46 19.00
CA GLN A 264 14.73 -8.88 19.01
C GLN A 264 16.05 -9.35 18.40
N LYS A 265 16.93 -8.50 17.86
CA LYS A 265 18.33 -8.92 17.59
C LYS A 265 19.38 -7.85 17.88
N ALA A 266 19.45 -7.43 19.14
CA ALA A 266 20.71 -6.90 19.68
C ALA A 266 21.90 -7.87 19.47
N SER A 267 21.64 -9.15 19.20
CA SER A 267 22.63 -10.17 18.84
C SER A 267 23.20 -10.07 17.41
N GLU A 268 22.52 -9.41 16.46
CA GLU A 268 23.07 -9.24 15.10
C GLU A 268 24.13 -8.13 15.03
N PHE A 269 24.07 -7.14 15.93
CA PHE A 269 25.10 -6.10 16.08
C PHE A 269 26.36 -6.59 16.82
N GLU A 270 26.31 -7.75 17.48
CA GLU A 270 27.49 -8.39 18.09
C GLU A 270 28.22 -9.33 17.12
N LEU A 271 27.62 -9.68 15.97
CA LEU A 271 28.26 -10.52 14.96
C LEU A 271 29.37 -9.74 14.27
N ARG A 272 30.59 -10.27 14.34
CA ARG A 272 31.74 -9.72 13.63
C ARG A 272 31.96 -10.52 12.35
N ALA A 273 32.69 -9.93 11.41
CA ALA A 273 33.09 -10.62 10.19
C ALA A 273 33.76 -11.99 10.46
N LYS A 274 34.51 -12.12 11.58
CA LYS A 274 35.14 -13.38 12.00
C LYS A 274 34.14 -14.52 12.29
N ASP A 275 32.92 -14.20 12.71
CA ASP A 275 31.92 -15.20 13.13
C ASP A 275 31.16 -15.74 11.91
N ILE A 276 31.15 -14.97 10.81
CA ILE A 276 30.43 -15.28 9.56
C ILE A 276 31.40 -15.81 8.48
N MET A 277 32.65 -15.34 8.47
CA MET A 277 33.61 -15.68 7.41
C MET A 277 33.93 -17.19 7.39
N ARG A 278 34.06 -17.74 6.17
CA ARG A 278 34.65 -19.06 5.96
C ARG A 278 36.16 -18.96 6.13
N THR A 279 36.73 -19.73 7.06
CA THR A 279 38.17 -19.75 7.36
C THR A 279 38.99 -20.61 6.39
N ASN A 280 38.39 -21.67 5.85
CA ASN A 280 39.04 -22.54 4.87
C ASN A 280 38.83 -21.99 3.46
N LEU A 281 39.78 -21.18 2.98
CA LEU A 281 39.75 -20.55 1.65
C LEU A 281 40.62 -21.32 0.65
N HIS A 282 40.13 -21.44 -0.58
CA HIS A 282 40.94 -21.86 -1.72
C HIS A 282 41.57 -20.63 -2.36
N VAL A 283 42.89 -20.53 -2.27
CA VAL A 283 43.67 -19.39 -2.75
C VAL A 283 44.42 -19.73 -4.04
N ILE A 284 44.67 -18.74 -4.89
CA ILE A 284 45.50 -18.86 -6.08
C ILE A 284 46.80 -18.08 -5.85
N LYS A 285 47.96 -18.64 -6.20
CA LYS A 285 49.23 -17.87 -6.09
C LYS A 285 49.35 -16.89 -7.23
N ALA A 286 49.82 -15.68 -6.93
CA ALA A 286 50.12 -14.66 -7.93
C ALA A 286 51.20 -15.12 -8.93
N THR A 287 52.16 -15.93 -8.47
CA THR A 287 53.22 -16.49 -9.31
C THR A 287 53.33 -18.00 -9.15
N GLY A 288 53.69 -18.70 -10.23
CA GLY A 288 54.00 -20.13 -10.21
C GLY A 288 52.80 -21.08 -10.24
N THR A 289 51.56 -20.59 -10.30
CA THR A 289 50.37 -21.44 -10.52
C THR A 289 50.31 -21.91 -11.97
N ARG A 290 50.22 -23.21 -12.21
CA ARG A 290 50.15 -23.76 -13.58
C ARG A 290 48.71 -23.72 -14.10
N LEU A 291 48.54 -23.59 -15.42
CA LEU A 291 47.22 -23.59 -16.05
C LEU A 291 46.41 -24.87 -15.73
N VAL A 292 47.08 -26.03 -15.71
CA VAL A 292 46.44 -27.32 -15.39
C VAL A 292 45.89 -27.35 -13.96
N GLU A 293 46.57 -26.70 -13.01
CA GLU A 293 46.11 -26.61 -11.62
C GLU A 293 44.88 -25.70 -11.52
N LEU A 294 44.87 -24.59 -12.26
CA LEU A 294 43.71 -23.69 -12.36
C LEU A 294 42.50 -24.38 -12.99
N GLU A 295 42.69 -25.10 -14.09
CA GLU A 295 41.63 -25.87 -14.74
C GLU A 295 41.08 -26.96 -13.81
N GLY A 296 41.96 -27.67 -13.07
CA GLY A 296 41.56 -28.63 -12.06
C GLY A 296 40.77 -28.01 -10.91
N MET A 297 41.18 -26.82 -10.44
CA MET A 297 40.46 -26.07 -9.41
C MET A 297 39.09 -25.60 -9.88
N LEU A 298 38.98 -25.07 -11.10
CA LEU A 298 37.72 -24.62 -11.69
C LEU A 298 36.77 -25.79 -12.00
N ALA A 299 37.30 -26.97 -12.33
CA ALA A 299 36.49 -28.17 -12.54
C ALA A 299 35.94 -28.75 -11.22
N CYS A 300 36.70 -28.67 -10.13
CA CYS A 300 36.33 -29.23 -8.83
C CYS A 300 35.50 -28.26 -7.96
N LEU A 301 35.72 -26.95 -8.08
CA LEU A 301 35.15 -25.94 -7.18
C LEU A 301 34.09 -25.09 -7.87
N LYS A 302 32.96 -24.86 -7.19
CA LYS A 302 31.85 -24.02 -7.67
C LYS A 302 31.91 -22.59 -7.10
N PHE A 303 33.10 -22.01 -7.02
CA PHE A 303 33.27 -20.63 -6.57
C PHE A 303 33.40 -19.70 -7.77
N ASN A 304 32.74 -18.54 -7.71
CA ASN A 304 32.81 -17.52 -8.77
C ASN A 304 33.98 -16.55 -8.58
N GLY A 305 34.74 -16.68 -7.50
CA GLY A 305 35.87 -15.82 -7.19
C GLY A 305 36.84 -16.52 -6.25
N PHE A 306 38.13 -16.31 -6.48
CA PHE A 306 39.21 -16.90 -5.69
C PHE A 306 40.17 -15.79 -5.24
N PRO A 307 40.52 -15.72 -3.94
CA PRO A 307 41.54 -14.80 -3.46
C PRO A 307 42.90 -15.13 -4.05
N VAL A 308 43.59 -14.11 -4.57
CA VAL A 308 44.97 -14.23 -5.08
C VAL A 308 45.93 -13.83 -3.96
N VAL A 309 46.90 -14.70 -3.66
CA VAL A 309 47.91 -14.49 -2.61
C VAL A 309 49.32 -14.50 -3.18
N ASP A 310 50.23 -13.74 -2.57
CA ASP A 310 51.62 -13.67 -3.02
C ASP A 310 52.33 -15.02 -2.79
N ASN A 311 52.22 -15.57 -1.57
CA ASN A 311 52.77 -16.85 -1.16
C ASN A 311 51.80 -17.61 -0.24
N LEU A 312 51.86 -18.96 -0.24
CA LEU A 312 50.98 -19.80 0.61
C LEU A 312 51.29 -19.73 2.11
N VAL A 313 52.48 -19.23 2.46
CA VAL A 313 52.94 -19.11 3.85
C VAL A 313 52.41 -17.82 4.48
N ASP A 314 52.67 -16.67 3.85
CA ASP A 314 52.22 -15.36 4.37
C ASP A 314 50.76 -15.03 4.01
N GLN A 315 50.19 -15.69 2.99
CA GLN A 315 48.81 -15.54 2.53
C GLN A 315 48.34 -14.09 2.36
N ARG A 316 49.27 -13.19 2.01
CA ARG A 316 48.96 -11.79 1.75
C ARG A 316 48.24 -11.66 0.41
N LEU A 317 47.06 -11.05 0.42
CA LEU A 317 46.29 -10.77 -0.79
C LEU A 317 47.03 -9.79 -1.70
N VAL A 318 46.99 -10.05 -3.01
CA VAL A 318 47.58 -9.25 -4.10
C VAL A 318 46.48 -8.66 -4.96
#